data_AF-A0A127Z901-F1
#
_entry.id   AF-A0A127Z901-F1
#
_cell.length_a   1.000
_cell.length_b   1.000
_cell.length_c   1.000
_cell.angle_alpha   90.00
_cell.angle_beta   90.00
_cell.angle_gamma   90.00
#
_symmetry.space_group_name_H-M   'P 1'
#
loop_
_entity.id
_entity.type
_entity.pdbx_description
1 polymer ?
#
loop_
_entity_poly.entity_id
_entity_poly.type
_entity_poly.pdbx_seq_one_letter_code
_entity_poly.pdbx_strand_id
1 'polypeptide(L)'
;MTYNKLFAFLFLAALLALAEGMVLKRSYKDCLNDYFNSFRDKKPRNADAAICFSGKSYHITFTDKNSYQSQGSFDCFETKAWIKHKNHYDCWYFLGTNTVQYNSDTGDENLAQWYDKGRCIYNEGTLSCYNDAGHKG
;
A
#
# COMPACT_ATOMS: atom_id res chain seq x y z
N MET A 1 -47.97 -33.82 7.11
CA MET A 1 -46.51 -33.67 7.33
C MET A 1 -45.92 -32.82 6.20
N THR A 2 -45.97 -31.49 6.30
CA THR A 2 -45.56 -30.57 5.20
C THR A 2 -44.70 -29.40 5.68
N TYR A 3 -44.66 -29.13 7.00
CA TYR A 3 -43.89 -28.03 7.59
C TYR A 3 -42.36 -28.24 7.55
N ASN A 4 -41.88 -29.47 7.37
CA ASN A 4 -40.45 -29.79 7.48
C ASN A 4 -39.62 -29.40 6.24
N LYS A 5 -40.26 -29.34 5.06
CA LYS A 5 -39.56 -29.02 3.80
C LYS A 5 -39.38 -27.51 3.61
N LEU A 6 -40.37 -26.71 4.03
CA LEU A 6 -40.35 -25.24 3.92
C LEU A 6 -39.26 -24.63 4.81
N PHE A 7 -39.07 -25.19 6.01
CA PHE A 7 -38.04 -24.75 6.94
C PHE A 7 -36.62 -25.00 6.41
N ALA A 8 -36.39 -26.17 5.80
CA ALA A 8 -35.10 -26.51 5.20
C ALA A 8 -34.72 -25.60 4.03
N PHE A 9 -35.70 -25.22 3.19
CA PHE A 9 -35.47 -24.28 2.09
C PHE A 9 -35.14 -22.87 2.57
N LEU A 10 -35.84 -22.37 3.60
CA LEU A 10 -35.56 -21.05 4.19
C LEU A 10 -34.18 -21.02 4.86
N PHE A 11 -33.79 -22.10 5.53
CA PHE A 11 -32.47 -22.21 6.15
C PHE A 11 -31.34 -22.26 5.12
N LEU A 12 -31.54 -22.98 4.01
CA LEU A 12 -30.56 -23.05 2.91
C LEU A 12 -30.41 -21.70 2.20
N ALA A 13 -31.51 -20.97 1.98
CA ALA A 13 -31.47 -19.63 1.39
C ALA A 13 -30.77 -18.62 2.32
N ALA A 14 -30.99 -18.71 3.64
CA ALA A 14 -30.30 -17.87 4.61
C ALA A 14 -28.79 -18.18 4.67
N LEU A 15 -28.41 -19.46 4.59
CA LEU A 15 -27.00 -19.87 4.54
C LEU A 15 -26.29 -19.40 3.26
N LEU A 16 -26.97 -19.46 2.10
CA LEU A 16 -26.44 -18.93 0.84
C LEU A 16 -26.28 -17.40 0.88
N ALA A 17 -27.24 -16.69 1.46
CA ALA A 17 -27.13 -15.23 1.67
C ALA A 17 -26.01 -14.84 2.63
N LEU A 18 -25.73 -15.67 3.65
CA LEU A 18 -24.60 -15.49 4.57
C LEU A 18 -23.26 -15.79 3.89
N ALA A 19 -23.21 -16.75 2.96
CA ALA A 19 -22.00 -17.11 2.21
C ALA A 19 -21.62 -16.04 1.18
N GLU A 20 -22.60 -15.43 0.50
CA GLU A 20 -22.36 -14.28 -0.41
C GLU A 20 -21.90 -13.01 0.35
N GLY A 21 -22.23 -12.91 1.64
CA GLY A 21 -21.76 -11.82 2.52
C GLY A 21 -20.28 -11.90 2.92
N MET A 22 -19.61 -13.04 2.69
CA MET A 22 -18.19 -13.25 3.00
C MET A 22 -17.26 -13.05 1.78
N VAL A 23 -17.66 -12.19 0.83
CA VAL A 23 -16.67 -11.59 -0.06
C VAL A 23 -15.75 -10.74 0.83
N LEU A 24 -14.54 -11.24 1.08
CA LEU A 24 -13.44 -10.50 1.74
C LEU A 24 -13.39 -9.09 1.15
N LYS A 25 -13.98 -8.12 1.86
CA LYS A 25 -13.78 -6.70 1.59
C LYS A 25 -12.33 -6.41 1.94
N ARG A 26 -11.46 -6.59 0.95
CA ARG A 26 -10.05 -6.24 1.10
C ARG A 26 -9.99 -4.72 1.16
N SER A 27 -9.58 -4.17 2.30
CA SER A 27 -9.45 -2.74 2.44
C SER A 27 -8.35 -2.22 1.50
N TYR A 28 -8.40 -0.94 1.15
CA TYR A 28 -7.30 -0.32 0.40
C TYR A 28 -5.95 -0.45 1.09
N LYS A 29 -5.93 -0.35 2.42
CA LYS A 29 -4.74 -0.58 3.24
C LYS A 29 -4.17 -1.98 3.05
N ASP A 30 -5.01 -3.02 3.05
CA ASP A 30 -4.54 -4.40 2.85
C ASP A 30 -3.96 -4.57 1.46
N CYS A 31 -4.66 -4.05 0.43
CA CYS A 31 -4.19 -4.10 -0.94
C CYS A 31 -2.86 -3.35 -1.14
N LEU A 32 -2.71 -2.17 -0.53
CA LEU A 32 -1.48 -1.40 -0.50
C LEU A 32 -0.34 -2.19 0.14
N ASN A 33 -0.57 -2.76 1.32
CA ASN A 33 0.46 -3.53 2.04
C ASN A 33 0.88 -4.79 1.29
N ASP A 34 -0.07 -5.51 0.69
CA ASP A 34 0.24 -6.72 -0.08
C ASP A 34 1.08 -6.41 -1.32
N TYR A 35 0.71 -5.36 -2.06
CA TYR A 35 1.50 -4.90 -3.19
C TYR A 35 2.87 -4.40 -2.73
N PHE A 36 2.90 -3.58 -1.69
CA PHE A 36 4.12 -3.02 -1.11
C PHE A 36 5.10 -4.11 -0.67
N ASN A 37 4.62 -5.19 -0.05
CA ASN A 37 5.47 -6.30 0.36
C ASN A 37 6.15 -6.96 -0.86
N SER A 38 5.38 -7.30 -1.90
CA SER A 38 5.93 -7.85 -3.15
C SER A 38 6.90 -6.89 -3.85
N PHE A 39 6.60 -5.59 -3.81
CA PHE A 39 7.47 -4.54 -4.32
C PHE A 39 8.78 -4.48 -3.51
N ARG A 40 8.71 -4.26 -2.19
CA ARG A 40 9.87 -4.21 -1.27
C ARG A 40 10.79 -5.43 -1.41
N ASP A 41 10.23 -6.61 -1.57
CA ASP A 41 11.01 -7.85 -1.68
C ASP A 41 11.83 -7.91 -2.98
N LYS A 42 11.44 -7.14 -4.01
CA LYS A 42 12.15 -6.97 -5.29
C LYS A 42 13.02 -5.71 -5.33
N LYS A 43 13.27 -5.06 -4.20
CA LYS A 43 14.07 -3.82 -4.17
C LYS A 43 15.49 -4.04 -4.72
N PRO A 44 16.05 -3.07 -5.45
CA PRO A 44 17.47 -3.06 -5.79
C PRO A 44 18.37 -3.17 -4.55
N ARG A 45 19.57 -3.75 -4.71
CA ARG A 45 20.52 -3.91 -3.60
C ARG A 45 20.97 -2.58 -2.98
N ASN A 46 20.97 -1.52 -3.77
CA ASN A 46 21.35 -0.16 -3.39
C ASN A 46 20.14 0.72 -3.02
N ALA A 47 18.96 0.11 -2.80
CA ALA A 47 17.79 0.84 -2.34
C ALA A 47 17.84 1.01 -0.81
N ASP A 48 17.72 2.26 -0.38
CA ASP A 48 17.81 2.67 1.03
C ASP A 48 16.42 2.90 1.62
N ALA A 49 15.46 3.21 0.75
CA ALA A 49 14.05 3.19 1.08
C ALA A 49 13.20 2.71 -0.11
N ALA A 50 11.99 2.29 0.23
CA ALA A 50 10.95 1.87 -0.69
C ALA A 50 9.64 2.43 -0.19
N ILE A 51 8.87 3.06 -1.06
CA ILE A 51 7.62 3.71 -0.67
C ILE A 51 6.54 3.52 -1.72
N CYS A 52 5.30 3.38 -1.26
CA CYS A 52 4.10 3.41 -2.07
C CYS A 52 3.08 4.37 -1.44
N PHE A 53 2.54 5.27 -2.26
CA PHE A 53 1.47 6.18 -1.86
C PHE A 53 0.18 5.86 -2.59
N SER A 54 -0.96 5.98 -1.93
CA SER A 54 -2.23 6.23 -2.61
C SER A 54 -2.77 7.62 -2.42
N GLY A 55 -3.53 8.04 -3.42
CA GLY A 55 -4.37 9.23 -3.37
C GLY A 55 -4.48 9.86 -4.75
N LYS A 56 -5.40 10.81 -4.87
CA LYS A 56 -5.53 11.62 -6.10
C LYS A 56 -4.60 12.83 -6.12
N SER A 57 -4.01 13.19 -4.99
CA SER A 57 -3.19 14.40 -4.84
C SER A 57 -2.11 14.19 -3.77
N TYR A 58 -1.01 13.56 -4.17
CA TYR A 58 0.25 13.65 -3.43
C TYR A 58 1.25 14.44 -4.28
N HIS A 59 2.04 15.28 -3.61
CA HIS A 59 3.24 15.84 -4.21
C HIS A 59 4.44 15.18 -3.55
N ILE A 60 5.28 14.62 -4.40
CA ILE A 60 6.55 14.02 -4.02
C ILE A 60 7.63 14.89 -4.64
N THR A 61 8.40 15.53 -3.78
CA THR A 61 9.55 16.33 -4.20
C THR A 61 10.80 15.55 -3.87
N PHE A 62 11.46 15.01 -4.89
CA PHE A 62 12.80 14.44 -4.75
C PHE A 62 13.82 15.56 -4.82
N THR A 63 14.75 15.59 -3.86
CA THR A 63 15.83 16.59 -3.84
C THR A 63 16.83 16.34 -4.97
N ASP A 64 17.10 15.06 -5.28
CA ASP A 64 17.90 14.64 -6.43
C ASP A 64 17.08 13.70 -7.34
N LYS A 65 17.10 13.98 -8.64
CA LYS A 65 16.33 13.26 -9.66
C LYS A 65 16.96 11.93 -10.07
N ASN A 66 18.24 11.73 -9.78
CA ASN A 66 18.96 10.50 -10.12
C ASN A 66 18.94 9.47 -8.98
N SER A 67 18.46 9.85 -7.80
CA SER A 67 18.46 9.03 -6.58
C SER A 67 17.09 8.43 -6.27
N TYR A 68 16.26 8.21 -7.31
CA TYR A 68 15.05 7.43 -7.20
C TYR A 68 14.77 6.60 -8.45
N GLN A 69 14.00 5.53 -8.28
CA GLN A 69 13.50 4.69 -9.36
C GLN A 69 12.00 4.46 -9.16
N SER A 70 11.18 4.94 -10.10
CA SER A 70 9.75 4.61 -10.11
C SER A 70 9.54 3.17 -10.60
N GLN A 71 8.60 2.46 -9.97
CA GLN A 71 8.10 1.16 -10.47
C GLN A 71 6.75 1.31 -11.20
N GLY A 72 6.36 2.55 -11.50
CA GLY A 72 5.08 2.86 -12.10
C GLY A 72 3.94 2.77 -11.09
N SER A 73 2.75 2.61 -11.66
CA SER A 73 1.50 2.76 -10.93
C SER A 73 0.73 1.45 -10.83
N PHE A 74 -0.01 1.30 -9.75
CA PHE A 74 -0.86 0.16 -9.44
C PHE A 74 -2.25 0.61 -9.03
N ASP A 75 -3.27 -0.19 -9.35
CA ASP A 75 -4.66 0.12 -9.03
C ASP A 75 -5.25 -0.97 -8.13
N CYS A 76 -5.78 -0.58 -6.97
CA CYS A 76 -6.64 -1.44 -6.17
C CYS A 76 -8.10 -1.09 -6.40
N PHE A 77 -8.94 -2.11 -6.38
CA PHE A 77 -10.39 -1.97 -6.48
C PHE A 77 -11.03 -2.52 -5.23
N GLU A 78 -11.88 -1.73 -4.59
CA GLU A 78 -12.71 -2.16 -3.48
C GLU A 78 -14.18 -2.07 -3.89
N THR A 79 -14.90 -3.18 -3.79
CA THR A 79 -16.35 -3.19 -4.03
C THR A 79 -17.07 -3.02 -2.70
N LYS A 80 -17.67 -1.85 -2.48
CA LYS A 80 -18.56 -1.59 -1.34
C LYS A 80 -20.00 -1.57 -1.85
N ALA A 81 -20.78 -2.59 -1.46
CA ALA A 81 -22.13 -2.82 -1.99
C ALA A 81 -22.11 -2.91 -3.53
N TRP A 82 -22.85 -2.05 -4.23
CA TRP A 82 -22.94 -2.02 -5.71
C TRP A 82 -21.95 -1.04 -6.36
N ILE A 83 -21.10 -0.35 -5.58
CA ILE A 83 -20.18 0.66 -6.08
C ILE A 83 -18.76 0.09 -6.07
N LYS A 84 -18.13 0.10 -7.24
CA LYS A 84 -16.72 -0.21 -7.41
C LYS A 84 -15.91 1.06 -7.22
N HIS A 85 -15.16 1.12 -6.13
CA HIS A 85 -14.23 2.20 -5.88
C HIS A 85 -12.84 1.77 -6.40
N LYS A 86 -12.09 2.73 -6.95
CA LYS A 86 -10.73 2.55 -7.45
C LYS A 86 -9.80 3.45 -6.64
N ASN A 87 -8.71 2.89 -6.13
CA ASN A 87 -7.61 3.65 -5.54
C ASN A 87 -6.32 3.40 -6.34
N HIS A 88 -5.59 4.48 -6.60
CA HIS A 88 -4.38 4.47 -7.39
C HIS A 88 -3.18 4.58 -6.46
N TYR A 89 -2.13 3.82 -6.74
CA TYR A 89 -0.90 3.80 -5.99
C TYR A 89 0.28 4.00 -6.91
N ASP A 90 1.22 4.83 -6.50
CA ASP A 90 2.53 4.91 -7.15
C ASP A 90 3.62 4.50 -6.16
N CYS A 91 4.66 3.85 -6.69
CA CYS A 91 5.75 3.34 -5.86
C CYS A 91 7.14 3.74 -6.38
N TRP A 92 8.05 3.99 -5.46
CA TRP A 92 9.42 4.41 -5.73
C TRP A 92 10.43 3.74 -4.82
N TYR A 93 11.57 3.36 -5.37
CA TYR A 93 12.78 3.07 -4.61
C TYR A 93 13.64 4.32 -4.51
N PHE A 94 14.26 4.52 -3.35
CA PHE A 94 15.18 5.62 -3.11
C PHE A 94 16.57 5.04 -3.10
N LEU A 95 17.46 5.62 -3.89
CA LEU A 95 18.80 5.10 -4.15
C LEU A 95 19.82 6.12 -3.61
N GLY A 96 20.51 5.80 -2.52
CA GLY A 96 21.51 6.71 -1.91
C GLY A 96 20.90 7.89 -1.17
N THR A 97 21.71 8.95 -0.99
CA THR A 97 21.28 10.20 -0.35
C THR A 97 20.12 10.85 -1.11
N ASN A 98 18.96 10.92 -0.47
CA ASN A 98 17.80 11.63 -1.02
C ASN A 98 16.88 12.05 0.11
N THR A 99 16.26 13.21 -0.04
CA THR A 99 15.16 13.63 0.83
C THR A 99 13.91 13.77 0.00
N VAL A 100 12.83 13.16 0.50
CA VAL A 100 11.48 13.33 -0.02
C VAL A 100 10.55 13.86 1.04
N GLN A 101 9.78 14.85 0.62
CA GLN A 101 8.66 15.39 1.37
C GLN A 101 7.35 14.88 0.77
N TYR A 102 6.44 14.49 1.65
CA TYR A 102 5.09 14.01 1.35
C TYR A 102 4.09 15.11 1.70
N ASN A 103 3.45 15.69 0.69
CA ASN A 103 2.40 16.69 0.90
C ASN A 103 1.00 16.08 0.77
N SER A 104 0.79 14.86 1.27
CA SER A 104 -0.49 14.17 1.28
C SER A 104 -0.88 13.74 2.69
N ASP A 105 -2.12 13.26 2.84
CA ASP A 105 -2.54 12.53 4.03
C ASP A 105 -1.67 11.27 4.16
N THR A 106 -0.65 11.31 5.02
CA THR A 106 0.26 10.18 5.30
C THR A 106 -0.34 9.18 6.27
N GLY A 107 -1.66 9.18 6.48
CA GLY A 107 -2.34 8.16 7.28
C GLY A 107 -2.03 6.75 6.81
N ASP A 108 -2.12 5.79 7.74
CA ASP A 108 -1.79 4.36 7.54
C ASP A 108 -2.52 3.68 6.37
N GLU A 109 -3.58 4.30 5.86
CA GLU A 109 -4.38 3.84 4.73
C GLU A 109 -3.84 4.31 3.37
N ASN A 110 -2.97 5.31 3.36
CA ASN A 110 -2.47 5.96 2.14
C ASN A 110 -0.96 5.81 1.93
N LEU A 111 -0.24 5.28 2.92
CA LEU A 111 1.22 5.18 2.90
C LEU A 111 1.68 3.79 3.35
N ALA A 112 2.47 3.13 2.50
CA ALA A 112 3.27 1.99 2.88
C ALA A 112 4.75 2.28 2.57
N GLN A 113 5.61 2.10 3.56
CA GLN A 113 7.01 2.46 3.45
C GLN A 113 7.93 1.48 4.19
N TRP A 114 9.15 1.38 3.69
CA TRP A 114 10.27 0.70 4.29
C TRP A 114 11.49 1.60 4.10
N TYR A 115 12.34 1.68 5.11
CA TYR A 115 13.60 2.40 5.01
C TYR A 115 14.63 1.75 5.92
N ASP A 116 15.89 1.86 5.52
CA ASP A 116 17.03 1.45 6.32
C ASP A 116 17.24 2.45 7.46
N LYS A 117 16.98 2.03 8.70
CA LYS A 117 17.10 2.91 9.88
C LYS A 117 18.53 3.39 10.18
N GLY A 118 19.55 2.72 9.64
CA GLY A 118 20.93 3.18 9.77
C GLY A 118 21.23 4.35 8.84
N ARG A 119 20.51 4.45 7.72
CA ARG A 119 20.81 5.38 6.63
C ARG A 119 19.69 6.37 6.35
N CYS A 120 18.50 6.18 6.92
CA CYS A 120 17.35 7.03 6.70
C CYS A 120 16.59 7.39 7.99
N ILE A 121 16.02 8.58 8.01
CA ILE A 121 15.20 9.13 9.08
C ILE A 121 13.86 9.58 8.49
N TYR A 122 12.76 9.19 9.14
CA TYR A 122 11.42 9.67 8.82
C TYR A 122 10.93 10.62 9.92
N ASN A 123 10.49 11.81 9.53
CA ASN A 123 9.91 12.81 10.42
C ASN A 123 8.71 13.49 9.76
N GLU A 124 7.52 13.33 10.34
CA GLU A 124 6.28 14.05 9.99
C GLU A 124 6.09 14.30 8.49
N GLY A 125 6.05 13.22 7.69
CA GLY A 125 5.85 13.36 6.25
C GLY A 125 7.13 13.64 5.44
N THR A 126 8.31 13.57 6.05
CA THR A 126 9.59 13.72 5.35
C THR A 126 10.46 12.50 5.61
N LEU A 127 10.93 11.83 4.55
CA LEU A 127 11.93 10.77 4.62
C LEU A 127 13.24 11.27 4.03
N SER A 128 14.29 11.24 4.83
CA SER A 128 15.64 11.64 4.42
C SER A 128 16.59 10.47 4.57
N CYS A 129 17.24 10.10 3.49
CA CYS A 129 18.28 9.09 3.42
C CYS A 129 19.64 9.75 3.16
N TYR A 130 20.69 9.17 3.73
CA TYR A 130 22.05 9.70 3.73
C TYR A 130 23.04 8.56 3.41
N ASN A 131 24.09 8.88 2.67
CA ASN A 131 25.22 7.97 2.53
C ASN A 131 26.01 7.96 3.85
N ASP A 132 26.27 6.77 4.40
CA ASP A 132 27.19 6.60 5.51
C ASP A 132 28.59 7.07 5.10
N ALA A 133 28.98 8.27 5.55
CA ALA A 133 30.39 8.65 5.64
C ALA A 133 31.08 7.99 6.87
N GLY A 134 30.57 6.84 7.34
CA GLY A 134 30.86 6.28 8.66
C GLY A 134 31.38 4.84 8.71
N HIS A 135 31.30 4.05 7.63
CA HIS A 135 31.98 2.75 7.57
C HIS A 135 33.27 2.85 6.76
N LYS A 136 34.36 3.13 7.48
CA LYS A 136 35.73 3.07 6.98
C LYS A 136 36.03 1.66 6.47
N GLY A 137 36.26 1.52 5.17
CA GLY A 137 37.20 0.52 4.65
C GLY A 137 38.63 0.97 4.89
#